data_AF-A0A8H6VR82-F1
#
_entry.id   AF-A0A8H6VR82-F1
#
_cell.length_a   1.000
_cell.length_b   1.000
_cell.length_c   1.000
_cell.angle_alpha   90.00
_cell.angle_beta   90.00
_cell.angle_gamma   90.00
#
_symmetry.space_group_name_H-M   'P 1'
#
loop_
_entity.id
_entity.type
_entity.pdbx_description
1 polymer ?
#
loop_
_entity_poly.entity_id
_entity_poly.type
_entity_poly.pdbx_seq_one_letter_code
_entity_poly.pdbx_strand_id
1 'polypeptide(L)'
;MSSSPRLPKLIAFDLDYTLWDMWIDTHVTGPLRHAKNGTKVIDRHGTEVVFYDDVGGILRGLRREGVLVAACSRTHAAHLAKQALSLIRIPPSHADDPAVQEQPAIELFDNLEIYPGSKIPHFRALHEKTGVPYEEMLFFDDESRNREVERLGVRFHLTPDGVSNAVFEAGVMSWNARRAVASAE
;
A
#
# COMPACT_ATOMS: atom_id res chain seq x y z
N MET A 1 -13.22 -4.75 -28.57
CA MET A 1 -12.36 -3.76 -27.89
C MET A 1 -12.33 -4.15 -26.42
N SER A 2 -11.23 -4.75 -25.94
CA SER A 2 -11.08 -4.96 -24.50
C SER A 2 -10.73 -3.60 -23.91
N SER A 3 -11.68 -2.97 -23.22
CA SER A 3 -11.39 -1.77 -22.43
C SER A 3 -10.53 -2.19 -21.25
N SER A 4 -9.40 -1.50 -21.03
CA SER A 4 -8.58 -1.69 -19.84
C SER A 4 -9.45 -1.62 -18.57
N PRO A 5 -9.22 -2.46 -17.56
CA PRO A 5 -10.01 -2.47 -16.34
C PRO A 5 -9.95 -1.10 -15.65
N ARG A 6 -11.08 -0.62 -15.15
CA ARG A 6 -11.14 0.66 -14.41
C ARG A 6 -10.41 0.50 -13.07
N LEU A 7 -9.71 1.54 -12.64
CA LEU A 7 -9.08 1.58 -11.33
C LEU A 7 -10.03 2.15 -10.24
N PRO A 8 -9.92 1.67 -8.99
CA PRO A 8 -10.51 2.33 -7.82
C PRO A 8 -10.02 3.78 -7.70
N LYS A 9 -10.80 4.64 -7.03
CA LYS A 9 -10.37 6.02 -6.74
C LYS A 9 -9.33 6.09 -5.62
N LEU A 10 -9.37 5.13 -4.71
CA LEU A 10 -8.40 4.97 -3.63
C LEU A 10 -7.97 3.52 -3.51
N ILE A 11 -6.67 3.29 -3.41
CA ILE A 11 -6.12 1.99 -3.06
C ILE A 11 -5.31 2.12 -1.77
N ALA A 12 -5.71 1.33 -0.78
CA ALA A 12 -5.02 1.24 0.50
C ALA A 12 -4.21 -0.06 0.57
N PHE A 13 -3.08 -0.01 1.25
CA PHE A 13 -2.23 -1.15 1.54
C PHE A 13 -1.99 -1.24 3.05
N ASP A 14 -2.03 -2.44 3.62
CA ASP A 14 -1.30 -2.69 4.87
C ASP A 14 0.22 -2.54 4.64
N LEU A 15 1.02 -2.63 5.70
CA LEU A 15 2.47 -2.51 5.63
C LEU A 15 3.14 -3.87 5.81
N ASP A 16 2.95 -4.49 6.97
CA ASP A 16 3.71 -5.68 7.37
C ASP A 16 3.21 -6.89 6.59
N TYR A 17 4.12 -7.70 6.03
CA TYR A 17 3.81 -8.80 5.10
C TYR A 17 3.02 -8.43 3.83
N THR A 18 2.63 -7.17 3.66
CA THR A 18 1.93 -6.66 2.47
C THR A 18 2.87 -5.90 1.55
N LEU A 19 3.62 -4.92 2.07
CA LEU A 19 4.62 -4.16 1.30
C LEU A 19 6.04 -4.66 1.52
N TRP A 20 6.35 -5.23 2.68
CA TRP A 20 7.64 -5.82 3.03
C TRP A 20 7.44 -7.13 3.80
N ASP A 21 8.46 -7.96 3.93
CA ASP A 21 8.40 -9.36 4.40
C ASP A 21 8.58 -9.53 5.93
N MET A 22 8.10 -8.57 6.72
CA MET A 22 8.31 -8.56 8.18
C MET A 22 7.28 -7.74 8.95
N TRP A 23 7.15 -8.00 10.25
CA TRP A 23 6.56 -7.07 11.22
C TRP A 23 7.58 -6.04 11.70
N ILE A 24 7.32 -4.76 11.40
CA ILE A 24 8.21 -3.64 11.73
C ILE A 24 8.37 -3.39 13.24
N ASP A 25 7.38 -3.78 14.06
CA ASP A 25 7.45 -3.63 15.53
C ASP A 25 8.12 -4.81 16.25
N THR A 26 8.41 -5.89 15.53
CA THR A 26 8.94 -7.13 16.10
C THR A 26 10.35 -7.43 15.61
N HIS A 27 10.59 -7.32 14.30
CA HIS A 27 11.85 -7.77 13.68
C HIS A 27 12.90 -6.66 13.57
N VAL A 28 12.49 -5.40 13.75
CA VAL A 28 13.31 -4.23 13.46
C VAL A 28 13.53 -3.43 14.72
N THR A 29 14.79 -3.05 14.99
CA THR A 29 15.10 -2.13 16.09
C THR A 29 15.74 -0.85 15.59
N GLY A 30 15.07 0.28 15.86
CA GLY A 30 15.56 1.60 15.51
C GLY A 30 16.90 1.98 16.17
N PRO A 31 17.58 3.01 15.65
CA PRO A 31 17.16 3.83 14.51
C PRO A 31 17.38 3.14 13.16
N LEU A 32 16.52 3.45 12.20
CA LEU A 32 16.74 3.08 10.80
C LEU A 32 17.69 4.06 10.11
N ARG A 33 18.48 3.55 9.16
CA ARG A 33 19.42 4.32 8.34
C ARG A 33 19.58 3.71 6.95
N HIS A 34 20.10 4.48 6.02
CA HIS A 34 20.60 3.92 4.76
C HIS A 34 21.78 2.98 5.03
N ALA A 35 21.85 1.89 4.30
CA ALA A 35 23.04 1.06 4.24
C ALA A 35 24.22 1.87 3.67
N LYS A 36 25.45 1.58 4.11
CA LYS A 36 26.64 2.42 3.82
C LYS A 36 26.88 2.70 2.32
N ASN A 37 26.39 1.84 1.42
CA ASN A 37 26.62 1.92 -0.03
C ASN A 37 25.36 1.69 -0.89
N GLY A 38 24.14 2.00 -0.43
CA GLY A 38 22.95 1.67 -1.24
C GLY A 38 21.66 2.38 -0.90
N THR A 39 20.65 2.11 -1.73
CA THR A 39 19.24 2.52 -1.60
C THR A 39 18.49 1.75 -0.50
N LYS A 40 19.15 0.73 0.08
CA LYS A 40 18.60 -0.14 1.12
C LYS A 40 18.52 0.54 2.48
N VAL A 41 17.47 0.23 3.23
CA VAL A 41 17.28 0.67 4.61
C VAL A 41 17.66 -0.47 5.55
N ILE A 42 18.41 -0.16 6.59
CA ILE A 42 18.81 -1.13 7.63
C ILE A 42 18.53 -0.59 9.03
N ASP A 43 18.28 -1.51 9.95
CA ASP A 43 18.14 -1.22 11.37
C ASP A 43 19.52 -1.09 12.07
N ARG A 44 19.52 -0.95 13.41
CA ARG A 44 20.77 -0.85 14.16
C ARG A 44 21.64 -2.11 14.11
N HIS A 45 21.02 -3.28 13.93
CA HIS A 45 21.65 -4.60 13.87
C HIS A 45 22.02 -5.04 12.45
N GLY A 46 21.58 -4.29 11.43
CA GLY A 46 21.84 -4.60 10.03
C GLY A 46 20.71 -5.39 9.35
N THR A 47 19.56 -5.56 10.02
CA THR A 47 18.35 -6.12 9.40
C THR A 47 17.87 -5.20 8.30
N GLU A 48 17.72 -5.73 7.08
CA GLU A 48 17.22 -4.98 5.93
C GLU A 48 15.70 -4.77 6.02
N VAL A 49 15.24 -3.57 5.65
CA VAL A 49 13.82 -3.25 5.44
C VAL A 49 13.68 -2.82 3.99
N VAL A 50 13.06 -3.67 3.18
CA VAL A 50 12.91 -3.47 1.74
C VAL A 50 11.50 -3.86 1.32
N PHE A 51 10.97 -3.21 0.30
CA PHE A 51 9.71 -3.63 -0.29
C PHE A 51 9.85 -4.91 -1.11
N TYR A 52 8.74 -5.62 -1.30
CA TYR A 52 8.63 -6.62 -2.37
C TYR A 52 8.88 -5.96 -3.74
N ASP A 53 9.47 -6.72 -4.66
CA ASP A 53 10.05 -6.22 -5.92
C ASP A 53 9.09 -5.34 -6.75
N ASP A 54 7.82 -5.72 -6.84
CA ASP A 54 6.84 -5.04 -7.70
C ASP A 54 6.22 -3.78 -7.06
N VAL A 55 6.33 -3.61 -5.74
CA VAL A 55 5.62 -2.56 -4.98
C VAL A 55 5.98 -1.17 -5.50
N GLY A 56 7.27 -0.91 -5.73
CA GLY A 56 7.73 0.40 -6.23
C GLY A 56 7.10 0.75 -7.58
N GLY A 57 7.02 -0.22 -8.50
CA GLY A 57 6.40 -0.06 -9.81
C GLY A 57 4.88 0.18 -9.72
N ILE A 58 4.20 -0.58 -8.86
CA ILE A 58 2.75 -0.45 -8.59
C ILE A 58 2.43 0.95 -8.06
N LEU A 59 3.12 1.40 -7.01
CA LEU A 59 2.88 2.70 -6.39
C LEU A 59 3.08 3.85 -7.40
N ARG A 60 4.13 3.78 -8.23
CA ARG A 60 4.34 4.75 -9.32
C ARG A 60 3.23 4.72 -10.36
N GLY A 61 2.79 3.52 -10.75
CA GLY A 61 1.66 3.34 -11.66
C GLY A 61 0.40 4.01 -11.17
N LEU A 62 0.05 3.82 -9.90
CA LEU A 62 -1.12 4.45 -9.27
C LEU A 62 -1.06 5.98 -9.30
N ARG A 63 0.12 6.56 -9.03
CA ARG A 63 0.32 8.01 -9.09
C ARG A 63 0.12 8.57 -10.50
N ARG A 64 0.61 7.87 -11.53
CA ARG A 64 0.40 8.28 -12.94
C ARG A 64 -1.07 8.25 -13.34
N GLU A 65 -1.81 7.26 -12.84
CA GLU A 65 -3.25 7.10 -13.08
C GLU A 65 -4.13 8.01 -12.20
N GLY A 66 -3.53 8.83 -11.32
CA GLY A 66 -4.25 9.73 -10.44
C GLY A 66 -5.07 9.02 -9.34
N VAL A 67 -4.71 7.79 -8.99
CA VAL A 67 -5.32 7.03 -7.90
C VAL A 67 -4.74 7.50 -6.57
N LEU A 68 -5.61 7.78 -5.58
CA LEU A 68 -5.16 8.08 -4.23
C LEU A 68 -4.58 6.83 -3.57
N VAL A 69 -3.40 6.95 -2.97
CA VAL A 69 -2.73 5.83 -2.31
C VAL A 69 -2.68 6.05 -0.81
N ALA A 70 -3.02 5.01 -0.04
CA ALA A 70 -2.98 5.07 1.42
C ALA A 70 -2.22 3.89 2.03
N ALA A 71 -1.49 4.16 3.12
CA ALA A 71 -1.02 3.11 4.03
C ALA A 71 -2.00 3.00 5.21
N CYS A 72 -2.42 1.79 5.54
CA CYS A 72 -3.31 1.47 6.64
C CYS A 72 -2.70 0.34 7.47
N SER A 73 -1.98 0.65 8.55
CA SER A 73 -1.27 -0.36 9.35
C SER A 73 -1.60 -0.29 10.82
N ARG A 74 -1.64 -1.47 11.44
CA ARG A 74 -1.96 -1.67 12.86
C ARG A 74 -0.74 -1.74 13.77
N THR A 75 0.46 -1.53 13.23
CA THR A 75 1.71 -1.64 13.99
C THR A 75 1.71 -0.72 15.21
N HIS A 76 2.30 -1.21 16.31
CA HIS A 76 2.59 -0.38 17.48
C HIS A 76 3.78 0.56 17.26
N ALA A 77 4.62 0.29 16.25
CA ALA A 77 5.81 1.06 15.93
C ALA A 77 5.57 2.07 14.80
N ALA A 78 4.51 2.88 14.89
CA ALA A 78 4.15 3.85 13.86
C ALA A 78 5.30 4.80 13.46
N HIS A 79 6.16 5.17 14.41
CA HIS A 79 7.34 5.99 14.14
C HIS A 79 8.39 5.27 13.28
N LEU A 80 8.64 3.97 13.52
CA LEU A 80 9.57 3.18 12.71
C LEU A 80 9.01 2.93 11.32
N ALA A 81 7.71 2.62 11.21
CA ALA A 81 7.05 2.44 9.92
C ALA A 81 7.19 3.70 9.04
N LYS A 82 6.89 4.87 9.61
CA LYS A 82 7.07 6.15 8.89
C LYS A 82 8.54 6.43 8.57
N GLN A 83 9.46 6.10 9.48
CA GLN A 83 10.89 6.25 9.22
C GLN A 83 11.35 5.35 8.06
N ALA A 84 10.87 4.10 8.01
CA ALA A 84 11.15 3.17 6.92
C ALA A 84 10.66 3.73 5.59
N LEU A 85 9.38 4.13 5.50
CA LEU A 85 8.81 4.73 4.29
C LEU A 85 9.58 5.99 3.82
N SER A 86 10.06 6.81 4.74
CA SER A 86 10.86 8.00 4.42
C SER A 86 12.27 7.70 3.91
N LEU A 87 12.83 6.54 4.29
CA LEU A 87 14.19 6.14 3.91
C LEU A 87 14.20 5.23 2.68
N ILE A 88 13.19 4.39 2.48
CA ILE A 88 13.09 3.52 1.31
C ILE A 88 13.01 4.41 0.07
N ARG A 89 13.92 4.17 -0.89
CA ARG A 89 13.96 4.92 -2.15
C ARG A 89 13.36 4.10 -3.28
N ILE A 90 12.50 4.73 -4.06
CA ILE A 90 11.85 4.13 -5.22
C ILE A 90 12.50 4.69 -6.49
N PRO A 91 13.19 3.86 -7.28
CA PRO A 91 13.80 4.31 -8.53
C PRO A 91 12.73 4.72 -9.55
N PRO A 92 13.10 5.52 -10.57
CA PRO A 92 12.23 5.75 -11.71
C PRO A 92 12.00 4.44 -12.48
N SER A 93 10.82 4.31 -13.06
CA SER A 93 10.42 3.26 -13.98
C SER A 93 10.58 3.74 -15.42
N HIS A 94 10.78 2.83 -16.38
CA HIS A 94 10.79 3.15 -17.81
C HIS A 94 9.48 3.78 -18.32
N ALA A 95 8.39 3.61 -17.59
CA ALA A 95 7.09 4.22 -17.89
C ALA A 95 6.92 5.65 -17.33
N ASP A 96 7.90 6.15 -16.55
CA ASP A 96 7.88 7.51 -16.04
C ASP A 96 8.40 8.52 -17.06
N ASP A 97 8.03 9.79 -16.87
CA ASP A 97 8.66 10.90 -17.58
C ASP A 97 10.18 10.89 -17.31
N PRO A 98 11.05 11.08 -18.32
CA PRO A 98 12.50 11.09 -18.14
C PRO A 98 13.04 12.08 -17.09
N ALA A 99 12.28 13.12 -16.75
CA ALA A 99 12.65 14.07 -15.69
C ALA A 99 12.48 13.50 -14.27
N VAL A 100 11.64 12.48 -14.10
CA VAL A 100 11.32 11.89 -12.80
C VAL A 100 12.56 11.21 -12.22
N GLN A 101 12.88 11.59 -10.99
CA GLN A 101 14.02 11.05 -10.25
C GLN A 101 13.58 9.99 -9.24
N GLU A 102 14.58 9.35 -8.64
CA GLU A 102 14.40 8.56 -7.42
C GLU A 102 13.79 9.43 -6.31
N GLN A 103 12.81 8.88 -5.58
CA GLN A 103 12.14 9.59 -4.49
C GLN A 103 11.86 8.67 -3.30
N PRO A 104 11.66 9.21 -2.08
CA PRO A 104 11.20 8.45 -0.94
C PRO A 104 9.87 7.73 -1.21
N ALA A 105 9.71 6.51 -0.70
CA ALA A 105 8.46 5.77 -0.79
C ALA A 105 7.29 6.52 -0.13
N ILE A 106 7.54 7.23 0.97
CA ILE A 106 6.50 7.99 1.69
C ILE A 106 5.81 9.04 0.82
N GLU A 107 6.50 9.58 -0.20
CA GLU A 107 5.94 10.59 -1.13
C GLU A 107 4.97 10.00 -2.16
N LEU A 108 4.91 8.67 -2.27
CA LEU A 108 3.94 7.96 -3.10
C LEU A 108 2.60 7.72 -2.38
N PHE A 109 2.51 8.00 -1.08
CA PHE A 109 1.29 7.86 -0.28
C PHE A 109 0.65 9.23 -0.01
N ASP A 110 -0.64 9.36 -0.34
CA ASP A 110 -1.42 10.55 -0.04
C ASP A 110 -1.89 10.58 1.42
N ASN A 111 -2.11 9.40 2.02
CA ASN A 111 -2.59 9.27 3.40
C ASN A 111 -1.87 8.14 4.14
N LEU A 112 -1.60 8.36 5.44
CA LEU A 112 -0.99 7.39 6.34
C LEU A 112 -1.84 7.22 7.59
N GLU A 113 -2.61 6.15 7.65
CA GLU A 113 -3.32 5.68 8.84
C GLU A 113 -2.48 4.56 9.48
N ILE A 114 -1.62 4.91 10.44
CA ILE A 114 -0.70 3.96 11.06
C ILE A 114 -0.85 4.04 12.59
N TYR A 115 -1.68 3.17 13.16
CA TYR A 115 -1.90 3.06 14.59
C TYR A 115 -2.58 1.72 14.97
N PRO A 116 -2.40 1.23 16.21
CA PRO A 116 -3.06 0.01 16.65
C PRO A 116 -4.59 0.10 16.65
N GLY A 117 -5.26 -1.01 16.37
CA GLY A 117 -6.72 -1.13 16.46
C GLY A 117 -7.32 -1.93 15.31
N SER A 118 -8.65 -1.95 15.21
CA SER A 118 -9.36 -2.46 14.04
C SER A 118 -9.03 -1.61 12.79
N LYS A 119 -9.15 -2.18 11.58
CA LYS A 119 -9.04 -1.39 10.33
C LYS A 119 -10.24 -0.49 10.08
N ILE A 120 -11.34 -0.64 10.82
CA ILE A 120 -12.55 0.18 10.66
C ILE A 120 -12.28 1.69 10.91
N PRO A 121 -11.67 2.12 12.04
CA PRO A 121 -11.26 3.52 12.23
C PRO A 121 -10.36 4.08 11.13
N HIS A 122 -9.43 3.27 10.63
CA HIS A 122 -8.51 3.67 9.55
C HIS A 122 -9.29 4.06 8.29
N PHE A 123 -10.20 3.20 7.85
CA PHE A 123 -11.00 3.49 6.66
C PHE A 123 -12.01 4.62 6.88
N ARG A 124 -12.53 4.81 8.09
CA ARG A 124 -13.36 5.99 8.41
C ARG A 124 -12.56 7.28 8.26
N ALA A 125 -11.33 7.31 8.79
CA ALA A 125 -10.44 8.47 8.65
C ALA A 125 -10.07 8.73 7.18
N LEU A 126 -9.81 7.68 6.38
CA LEU A 126 -9.58 7.83 4.94
C LEU A 126 -10.81 8.42 4.23
N HIS A 127 -12.00 7.90 4.52
CA HIS A 127 -13.24 8.41 3.94
C HIS A 127 -13.45 9.89 4.29
N GLU A 128 -13.24 10.27 5.56
CA GLU A 128 -13.36 11.66 6.01
C GLU A 128 -12.36 12.60 5.34
N LYS A 129 -11.08 12.19 5.23
CA LYS A 129 -10.01 13.01 4.63
C LYS A 129 -10.15 13.19 3.12
N THR A 130 -10.60 12.14 2.43
CA THR A 130 -10.56 12.08 0.96
C THR A 130 -11.92 12.30 0.31
N GLY A 131 -13.01 12.10 1.03
CA GLY A 131 -14.37 12.09 0.48
C GLY A 131 -14.65 10.93 -0.47
N VAL A 132 -13.72 9.96 -0.62
CA VAL A 132 -13.90 8.82 -1.52
C VAL A 132 -14.93 7.86 -0.90
N PRO A 133 -15.99 7.45 -1.63
CA PRO A 133 -16.93 6.44 -1.14
C PRO A 133 -16.25 5.09 -0.93
N TYR A 134 -16.68 4.32 0.07
CA TYR A 134 -16.05 3.04 0.41
C TYR A 134 -16.04 2.04 -0.76
N GLU A 135 -17.09 2.01 -1.58
CA GLU A 135 -17.21 1.16 -2.78
C GLU A 135 -16.25 1.55 -3.92
N GLU A 136 -15.64 2.74 -3.85
CA GLU A 136 -14.56 3.20 -4.74
C GLU A 136 -13.17 2.96 -4.13
N MET A 137 -13.09 2.20 -3.02
CA MET A 137 -11.84 1.81 -2.35
C MET A 137 -11.53 0.31 -2.54
N LEU A 138 -10.25 0.02 -2.76
CA LEU A 138 -9.69 -1.33 -2.73
C LEU A 138 -8.59 -1.40 -1.67
N PHE A 139 -8.52 -2.50 -0.93
CA PHE A 139 -7.61 -2.70 0.16
C PHE A 139 -6.88 -4.03 0.04
N PHE A 140 -5.54 -3.98 0.11
CA PHE A 140 -4.66 -5.14 0.13
C PHE A 140 -4.07 -5.33 1.53
N ASP A 141 -4.17 -6.55 2.06
CA ASP A 141 -3.71 -6.92 3.41
C ASP A 141 -3.52 -8.45 3.48
N ASP A 142 -2.47 -8.92 4.14
CA ASP A 142 -2.17 -10.34 4.32
C ASP A 142 -3.06 -11.01 5.37
N GLU A 143 -3.65 -10.24 6.28
CA GLU A 143 -4.32 -10.76 7.46
C GLU A 143 -5.84 -10.84 7.26
N SER A 144 -6.35 -12.06 7.09
CA SER A 144 -7.77 -12.32 6.77
C SER A 144 -8.79 -11.66 7.72
N ARG A 145 -8.45 -11.40 8.98
CA ARG A 145 -9.33 -10.70 9.94
C ARG A 145 -9.61 -9.24 9.52
N ASN A 146 -8.69 -8.61 8.80
CA ASN A 146 -8.81 -7.23 8.35
C ASN A 146 -9.84 -7.07 7.22
N ARG A 147 -10.39 -8.19 6.70
CA ARG A 147 -11.58 -8.25 5.84
C ARG A 147 -12.81 -7.57 6.46
N GLU A 148 -12.82 -7.32 7.77
CA GLU A 148 -13.88 -6.57 8.44
C GLU A 148 -14.27 -5.24 7.76
N VAL A 149 -13.34 -4.60 7.04
CA VAL A 149 -13.60 -3.36 6.29
C VAL A 149 -14.65 -3.52 5.19
N GLU A 150 -14.90 -4.75 4.71
CA GLU A 150 -15.95 -5.01 3.71
C GLU A 150 -17.35 -4.64 4.27
N ARG A 151 -17.51 -4.56 5.60
CA ARG A 151 -18.75 -4.06 6.25
C ARG A 151 -19.02 -2.58 5.96
N LEU A 152 -18.00 -1.81 5.58
CA LEU A 152 -18.14 -0.40 5.17
C LEU A 152 -18.43 -0.27 3.67
N GLY A 153 -18.23 -1.33 2.87
CA GLY A 153 -18.35 -1.30 1.41
C GLY A 153 -17.00 -1.37 0.67
N VAL A 154 -15.88 -1.30 1.39
CA VAL A 154 -14.51 -1.42 0.83
C VAL A 154 -14.33 -2.81 0.21
N ARG A 155 -13.64 -2.91 -0.92
CA ARG A 155 -13.21 -4.22 -1.43
C ARG A 155 -11.92 -4.66 -0.72
N PHE A 156 -11.96 -5.82 -0.08
CA PHE A 156 -10.78 -6.45 0.50
C PHE A 156 -10.17 -7.49 -0.46
N HIS A 157 -8.86 -7.46 -0.62
CA HIS A 157 -8.08 -8.47 -1.35
C HIS A 157 -6.97 -9.02 -0.44
N LEU A 158 -6.95 -10.34 -0.26
CA LEU A 158 -6.00 -11.02 0.61
C LEU A 158 -4.65 -11.18 -0.09
N THR A 159 -3.55 -10.85 0.58
CA THR A 159 -2.19 -10.93 0.01
C THR A 159 -1.27 -11.78 0.89
N PRO A 160 -1.45 -13.11 0.94
CA PRO A 160 -0.76 -13.97 1.92
C PRO A 160 0.77 -14.00 1.75
N ASP A 161 1.24 -13.76 0.52
CA ASP A 161 2.66 -13.76 0.16
C ASP A 161 3.14 -12.36 -0.26
N GLY A 162 2.47 -11.31 0.23
CA GLY A 162 2.74 -9.93 -0.15
C GLY A 162 2.18 -9.49 -1.51
N VAL A 163 2.39 -8.22 -1.82
CA VAL A 163 1.93 -7.62 -3.07
C VAL A 163 2.93 -7.86 -4.20
N SER A 164 2.43 -8.46 -5.28
CA SER A 164 3.08 -8.55 -6.59
C SER A 164 2.17 -7.96 -7.67
N ASN A 165 2.67 -7.80 -8.90
CA ASN A 165 1.85 -7.35 -10.03
C ASN A 165 0.64 -8.28 -10.25
N ALA A 166 0.83 -9.61 -10.17
CA ALA A 166 -0.26 -10.57 -10.35
C ALA A 166 -1.34 -10.44 -9.26
N VAL A 167 -0.92 -10.25 -8.00
CA VAL A 167 -1.83 -10.03 -6.87
C VAL A 167 -2.58 -8.70 -7.03
N PHE A 168 -1.87 -7.64 -7.41
CA PHE A 168 -2.45 -6.33 -7.64
C PHE A 168 -3.51 -6.36 -8.76
N GLU A 169 -3.17 -6.97 -9.90
CA GLU A 169 -4.11 -7.15 -11.02
C GLU A 169 -5.34 -7.95 -10.62
N ALA A 170 -5.16 -9.06 -9.88
CA ALA A 170 -6.26 -9.86 -9.36
C ALA A 170 -7.19 -9.04 -8.42
N GLY A 171 -6.61 -8.18 -7.57
CA GLY A 171 -7.36 -7.26 -6.72
C GLY A 171 -8.21 -6.28 -7.52
N VAL A 172 -7.62 -5.64 -8.54
CA VAL A 172 -8.32 -4.70 -9.43
C VAL A 172 -9.43 -5.40 -10.22
N MET A 173 -9.17 -6.59 -10.77
CA MET A 173 -10.19 -7.37 -11.47
C MET A 173 -11.33 -7.75 -10.54
N SER A 174 -11.02 -8.17 -9.32
CA SER A 174 -12.01 -8.53 -8.32
C SER A 174 -12.89 -7.35 -7.88
N TRP A 175 -12.31 -6.15 -7.76
CA TRP A 175 -13.06 -4.92 -7.51
C TRP A 175 -14.02 -4.59 -8.67
N ASN A 176 -13.54 -4.67 -9.92
CA ASN A 176 -14.37 -4.43 -11.09
C ASN A 176 -15.54 -5.42 -11.21
N ALA A 177 -15.30 -6.72 -10.97
CA ALA A 177 -16.32 -7.75 -11.07
C ALA A 177 -17.51 -7.49 -10.13
N ARG A 178 -17.25 -7.05 -8.89
CA ARG A 178 -18.29 -6.70 -7.92
C ARG A 178 -19.18 -5.55 -8.40
N ARG A 179 -18.60 -4.59 -9.12
CA ARG A 179 -19.33 -3.43 -9.66
C ARG A 179 -20.20 -3.79 -10.85
N ALA A 180 -19.73 -4.70 -11.70
CA ALA A 180 -20.50 -5.19 -12.83
C ALA A 180 -21.80 -5.87 -12.35
N VAL A 181 -21.72 -6.63 -11.25
CA VAL A 181 -22.89 -7.23 -10.60
C VAL A 181 -23.82 -6.17 -10.02
N ALA A 182 -23.29 -5.21 -9.25
CA ALA A 182 -24.10 -4.15 -8.64
C ALA A 182 -24.74 -3.16 -9.64
N SER A 183 -24.25 -3.07 -10.87
CA SER A 183 -24.81 -2.20 -11.92
C SER A 183 -25.85 -2.93 -12.79
N ALA A 184 -26.00 -4.24 -12.63
CA ALA A 184 -26.97 -5.07 -13.34
C ALA A 184 -28.25 -5.32 -12.55
N GLU A 185 -28.29 -4.87 -11.29
CA GLU A 185 -29.45 -4.87 -10.39
C GLU A 185 -30.12 -3.48 -10.37
#